data_AF-A0A1I1RVZ7-F1
#
_entry.id   AF-A0A1I1RVZ7-F1
#
_cell.length_a   1.000
_cell.length_b   1.000
_cell.length_c   1.000
_cell.angle_alpha   90.00
_cell.angle_beta   90.00
_cell.angle_gamma   90.00
#
_symmetry.space_group_name_H-M   'P 1'
#
loop_
_entity.id
_entity.type
_entity.pdbx_description
1 polymer ?
#
loop_
_entity_poly.entity_id
_entity_poly.type
_entity_poly.pdbx_seq_one_letter_code
_entity_poly.pdbx_strand_id
1 'polypeptide(L)'
;MGTISLEHSDRLYWLGRYTERFFTTLKALEKQLDKMIGTAHSYEDYLDCFGYPDIYTDNRDFIQGFLFDESNPNSAAYCLERAYDNGIVLREEISTDSLSFLQMAKDTLAKAKHSDNVRLALLPLEDIIYGFWGSVNEHIYDDEIRNIIYIGKTVERLDLYMRMKYPFESVKREYVRLLKNLNRVPRHTPYRYNTKYLSGLVEALGSEEDYRRDTVKALESLAHLFESEEVYA
;
A
#
# COMPACT_ATOMS: atom_id res chain seq x y z
N MET A 1 5.00 -19.22 22.57
CA MET A 1 4.70 -18.10 21.67
C MET A 1 4.23 -16.95 22.53
N GLY A 2 5.00 -15.87 22.58
CA GLY A 2 4.63 -14.66 23.31
C GLY A 2 3.52 -13.95 22.55
N THR A 3 2.51 -13.46 23.24
CA THR A 3 1.48 -12.60 22.66
C THR A 3 2.13 -11.38 22.02
N ILE A 4 1.89 -11.17 20.72
CA ILE A 4 2.29 -9.95 20.01
C ILE A 4 1.54 -8.78 20.65
N SER A 5 2.25 -7.70 20.97
CA SER A 5 1.62 -6.50 21.53
C SER A 5 0.71 -5.84 20.49
N LEU A 6 -0.27 -5.06 20.96
CA LEU A 6 -1.13 -4.27 20.07
C LEU A 6 -0.29 -3.33 19.19
N GLU A 7 0.73 -2.69 19.78
CA GLU A 7 1.64 -1.79 19.07
C GLU A 7 2.43 -2.51 17.96
N HIS A 8 2.99 -3.69 18.23
CA HIS A 8 3.72 -4.45 17.20
C HIS A 8 2.79 -4.91 16.09
N SER A 9 1.57 -5.33 16.44
CA SER A 9 0.55 -5.69 15.44
C SER A 9 0.22 -4.50 14.52
N ASP A 10 0.09 -3.29 15.08
CA ASP A 10 -0.15 -2.06 14.32
C ASP A 10 1.00 -1.74 13.37
N ARG A 11 2.24 -1.79 13.87
CA ARG A 11 3.43 -1.58 13.04
C ARG A 11 3.54 -2.60 11.92
N LEU A 12 3.21 -3.88 12.15
CA LEU A 12 3.25 -4.94 11.13
C LEU A 12 2.24 -4.68 10.02
N TYR A 13 1.02 -4.31 10.39
CA TYR A 13 -0.04 -3.98 9.44
C TYR A 13 0.35 -2.76 8.60
N TRP A 14 0.80 -1.69 9.25
CA TRP A 14 1.22 -0.47 8.56
C TRP A 14 2.50 -0.65 7.75
N LEU A 15 3.44 -1.50 8.16
CA LEU A 15 4.58 -1.90 7.33
C LEU A 15 4.09 -2.46 5.99
N GLY A 16 3.10 -3.36 6.03
CA GLY A 16 2.48 -3.91 4.83
C GLY A 16 1.85 -2.84 3.94
N ARG A 17 1.07 -1.93 4.55
CA ARG A 17 0.40 -0.83 3.84
C ARG A 17 1.38 0.15 3.22
N TYR A 18 2.33 0.67 4.00
CA TYR A 18 3.27 1.70 3.53
C TYR A 18 4.16 1.18 2.40
N THR A 19 4.66 -0.06 2.50
CA THR A 19 5.45 -0.67 1.43
C THR A 19 4.63 -0.85 0.15
N GLU A 20 3.36 -1.27 0.27
CA GLU A 20 2.48 -1.42 -0.89
C GLU A 20 2.08 -0.07 -1.51
N ARG A 21 1.82 0.94 -0.67
CA ARG A 21 1.53 2.30 -1.13
C ARG A 21 2.71 2.87 -1.90
N PHE A 22 3.91 2.77 -1.35
CA PHE A 22 5.14 3.16 -2.05
C PHE A 22 5.24 2.47 -3.41
N PHE A 23 5.10 1.13 -3.44
CA PHE A 23 5.19 0.34 -4.66
C PHE A 23 4.16 0.76 -5.70
N THR A 24 2.88 0.84 -5.32
CA THR A 24 1.80 1.15 -6.26
C THR A 24 1.89 2.60 -6.74
N THR A 25 2.26 3.55 -5.87
CA THR A 25 2.54 4.94 -6.24
C THR A 25 3.69 5.01 -7.24
N LEU A 26 4.80 4.31 -7.00
CA LEU A 26 5.92 4.26 -7.94
C LEU A 26 5.47 3.82 -9.33
N LYS A 27 4.72 2.70 -9.44
CA LYS A 27 4.21 2.22 -10.74
C LYS A 27 3.23 3.18 -11.40
N ALA A 28 2.42 3.88 -10.61
CA ALA A 28 1.51 4.89 -11.13
C ALA A 28 2.28 6.08 -11.71
N LEU A 29 3.31 6.55 -11.01
CA LEU A 29 4.17 7.66 -11.45
C LEU A 29 5.00 7.30 -12.67
N GLU A 30 5.50 6.07 -12.79
CA GLU A 30 6.17 5.60 -14.01
C GLU A 30 5.26 5.69 -15.24
N LYS A 31 4.00 5.29 -15.10
CA LYS A 31 2.99 5.48 -16.17
C LYS A 31 2.69 6.94 -16.44
N GLN A 32 2.71 7.79 -15.42
CA GLN A 32 2.52 9.24 -15.60
C GLN A 32 3.71 9.87 -16.33
N LEU A 33 4.95 9.47 -16.01
CA LEU A 33 6.15 9.91 -16.72
C LEU A 33 6.07 9.61 -18.22
N ASP A 34 5.46 8.48 -18.61
CA ASP A 34 5.17 8.16 -20.02
C ASP A 34 4.14 9.12 -20.65
N LYS A 35 3.06 9.45 -19.94
CA LYS A 35 1.98 10.33 -20.41
C LYS A 35 2.38 11.81 -20.48
N MET A 36 3.26 12.24 -19.59
CA MET A 36 3.73 13.63 -19.48
C MET A 36 4.56 14.08 -20.68
N ILE A 37 5.01 13.16 -21.54
CA ILE A 37 5.72 13.48 -22.77
C ILE A 37 4.75 14.17 -23.75
N GLY A 38 4.78 15.51 -23.76
CA GLY A 38 4.00 16.34 -24.69
C GLY A 38 2.61 16.77 -24.19
N THR A 39 2.22 16.41 -22.96
CA THR A 39 0.92 16.79 -22.39
C THR A 39 1.13 17.53 -21.06
N ALA A 40 0.74 18.81 -20.99
CA ALA A 40 0.77 19.56 -19.73
C ALA A 40 -0.33 19.08 -18.76
N HIS A 41 -0.07 19.14 -17.45
CA HIS A 41 -1.01 18.81 -16.38
C HIS A 41 -1.65 17.42 -16.47
N SER A 42 -0.96 16.44 -17.04
CA SER A 42 -1.47 15.05 -17.20
C SER A 42 -1.66 14.28 -15.87
N TYR A 43 -1.31 14.89 -14.74
CA TYR A 43 -1.45 14.32 -13.40
C TYR A 43 -2.78 14.67 -12.72
N GLU A 44 -3.58 15.59 -13.25
CA GLU A 44 -4.87 16.00 -12.67
C GLU A 44 -5.80 14.77 -12.46
N ASP A 45 -5.93 13.92 -13.48
CA ASP A 45 -6.68 12.65 -13.39
C ASP A 45 -6.21 11.76 -12.22
N TYR A 46 -4.92 11.79 -11.91
CA TYR A 46 -4.36 11.03 -10.80
C TYR A 46 -4.76 11.65 -9.46
N LEU A 47 -4.67 12.97 -9.31
CA LEU A 47 -5.11 13.68 -8.09
C LEU A 47 -6.60 13.48 -7.82
N ASP A 48 -7.42 13.53 -8.87
CA ASP A 48 -8.87 13.30 -8.81
C ASP A 48 -9.24 11.92 -8.28
N CYS A 49 -8.44 10.88 -8.57
CA CYS A 49 -8.67 9.54 -8.04
C CYS A 49 -8.65 9.48 -6.50
N PHE A 50 -7.93 10.41 -5.87
CA PHE A 50 -7.77 10.48 -4.43
C PHE A 50 -8.46 11.69 -3.79
N GLY A 51 -8.98 12.61 -4.60
CA GLY A 51 -9.55 13.87 -4.12
C GLY A 51 -8.49 14.80 -3.51
N TYR A 52 -7.27 14.75 -4.01
CA TYR A 52 -6.19 15.63 -3.55
C TYR A 52 -6.30 17.01 -4.20
N PRO A 53 -6.04 18.10 -3.44
CA PRO A 53 -5.98 19.42 -4.04
C PRO A 53 -4.79 19.51 -5.00
N ASP A 54 -5.00 20.17 -6.14
CA ASP A 54 -3.88 20.52 -7.01
C ASP A 54 -3.12 21.71 -6.44
N ILE A 55 -1.89 21.43 -6.00
CA ILE A 55 -0.95 22.40 -5.46
C ILE A 55 0.31 22.52 -6.34
N TYR A 56 0.33 21.84 -7.49
CA TYR A 56 1.51 21.71 -8.33
C TYR A 56 1.48 22.70 -9.49
N THR A 57 2.65 23.21 -9.85
CA THR A 57 2.77 24.20 -10.94
C THR A 57 2.80 23.55 -12.31
N ASP A 58 3.45 22.39 -12.43
CA ASP A 58 3.60 21.65 -13.67
C ASP A 58 3.87 20.16 -13.41
N ASN A 59 4.02 19.38 -14.48
CA ASN A 59 4.29 17.93 -14.39
C ASN A 59 5.58 17.63 -13.60
N ARG A 60 6.61 18.47 -13.72
CA ARG A 60 7.89 18.27 -13.05
C ARG A 60 7.75 18.52 -11.56
N ASP A 61 7.04 19.57 -11.18
CA ASP A 61 6.72 19.90 -9.79
C ASP A 61 5.90 18.78 -9.14
N PHE A 62 4.88 18.26 -9.83
CA PHE A 62 4.12 17.08 -9.39
C PHE A 62 5.03 15.86 -9.17
N ILE A 63 5.86 15.50 -10.16
CA ILE A 63 6.76 14.34 -10.02
C ILE A 63 7.74 14.55 -8.86
N GLN A 64 8.30 15.75 -8.73
CA GLN A 64 9.27 16.07 -7.68
C GLN A 64 8.64 15.97 -6.28
N GLY A 65 7.45 16.55 -6.09
CA GLY A 65 6.72 16.50 -4.83
C GLY A 65 6.20 15.10 -4.51
N PHE A 66 5.58 14.42 -5.48
CA PHE A 66 4.96 13.12 -5.24
C PHE A 66 5.97 11.97 -5.11
N LEU A 67 7.19 12.09 -5.66
CA LEU A 67 8.26 11.12 -5.42
C LEU A 67 9.07 11.41 -4.15
N PHE A 68 9.47 12.67 -3.95
CA PHE A 68 10.62 12.98 -3.07
C PHE A 68 10.30 13.85 -1.86
N ASP A 69 9.04 14.25 -1.65
CA ASP A 69 8.65 15.07 -0.49
C ASP A 69 8.40 14.19 0.75
N GLU A 70 9.34 14.17 1.68
CA GLU A 70 9.25 13.42 2.94
C GLU A 70 8.22 13.99 3.93
N SER A 71 7.62 15.15 3.65
CA SER A 71 6.59 15.76 4.50
C SER A 71 5.16 15.52 4.01
N ASN A 72 4.99 15.14 2.75
CA ASN A 72 3.69 14.85 2.15
C ASN A 72 3.28 13.38 2.42
N PRO A 73 2.21 13.12 3.19
CA PRO A 73 1.79 11.75 3.54
C PRO A 73 1.44 10.85 2.36
N ASN A 74 1.24 11.42 1.18
CA ASN A 74 0.86 10.73 -0.04
C ASN A 74 2.06 10.44 -0.96
N SER A 75 3.23 11.02 -0.67
CA SER A 75 4.41 10.85 -1.51
C SER A 75 5.03 9.46 -1.36
N ALA A 76 5.78 9.05 -2.38
CA ALA A 76 6.56 7.81 -2.34
C ALA A 76 7.62 7.85 -1.22
N ALA A 77 8.37 8.94 -1.08
CA ALA A 77 9.38 9.11 -0.03
C ALA A 77 8.79 8.97 1.37
N TYR A 78 7.69 9.66 1.68
CA TYR A 78 7.03 9.55 2.98
C TYR A 78 6.64 8.10 3.28
N CYS A 79 5.99 7.43 2.33
CA CYS A 79 5.55 6.05 2.51
C CYS A 79 6.73 5.12 2.80
N LEU A 80 7.81 5.27 2.06
CA LEU A 80 9.00 4.44 2.24
C LEU A 80 9.70 4.72 3.58
N GLU A 81 9.73 5.97 4.02
CA GLU A 81 10.22 6.34 5.35
C GLU A 81 9.39 5.69 6.46
N ARG A 82 8.06 5.80 6.39
CA ARG A 82 7.17 5.16 7.39
C ARG A 82 7.28 3.63 7.40
N ALA A 83 7.47 3.01 6.23
CA ALA A 83 7.74 1.58 6.14
C ALA A 83 9.07 1.22 6.84
N TYR A 84 10.12 2.00 6.59
CA TYR A 84 11.43 1.78 7.21
C TYR A 84 11.41 2.01 8.73
N ASP A 85 10.74 3.05 9.22
CA ASP A 85 10.57 3.33 10.66
C ASP A 85 9.88 2.16 11.37
N ASN A 86 8.81 1.61 10.77
CA ASN A 86 8.15 0.43 11.28
C ASN A 86 9.09 -0.78 11.24
N GLY A 87 9.84 -0.96 10.15
CA GLY A 87 10.81 -2.04 9.99
C GLY A 87 11.96 -1.99 11.00
N ILE A 88 12.42 -0.80 11.43
CA ILE A 88 13.43 -0.67 12.50
C ILE A 88 12.92 -1.27 13.80
N VAL A 89 11.70 -0.93 14.19
CA VAL A 89 11.13 -1.41 15.46
C VAL A 89 10.80 -2.89 15.38
N LEU A 90 10.43 -3.38 14.20
CA LEU A 90 10.09 -4.79 13.95
C LEU A 90 11.29 -5.64 13.50
N ARG A 91 12.53 -5.18 13.69
CA ARG A 91 13.72 -5.83 13.11
C ARG A 91 13.86 -7.29 13.54
N GLU A 92 13.51 -7.59 14.79
CA GLU A 92 13.59 -8.95 15.34
C GLU A 92 12.52 -9.86 14.71
N GLU A 93 11.38 -9.31 14.32
CA GLU A 93 10.28 -10.03 13.66
C GLU A 93 10.48 -10.22 12.16
N ILE A 94 10.98 -9.20 11.46
CA ILE A 94 11.09 -9.21 9.99
C ILE A 94 12.46 -9.63 9.47
N SER A 95 13.46 -9.72 10.36
CA SER A 95 14.89 -9.89 10.09
C SER A 95 15.62 -8.63 9.59
N THR A 96 16.91 -8.57 9.92
CA THR A 96 17.85 -7.56 9.40
C THR A 96 17.94 -7.61 7.87
N ASP A 97 17.83 -8.80 7.28
CA ASP A 97 17.91 -8.98 5.83
C ASP A 97 16.71 -8.33 5.14
N SER A 98 15.49 -8.53 5.65
CA SER A 98 14.31 -7.86 5.09
C SER A 98 14.38 -6.34 5.28
N LEU A 99 14.82 -5.87 6.46
CA LEU A 99 15.01 -4.44 6.70
C LEU A 99 16.03 -3.81 5.74
N SER A 100 17.06 -4.56 5.34
CA SER A 100 18.11 -4.06 4.43
C SER A 100 17.55 -3.67 3.06
N PHE A 101 16.51 -4.35 2.56
CA PHE A 101 15.84 -3.96 1.31
C PHE A 101 15.10 -2.63 1.44
N LEU A 102 14.47 -2.35 2.58
CA LEU A 102 13.83 -1.04 2.81
C LEU A 102 14.88 0.09 2.85
N GLN A 103 16.02 -0.14 3.53
CA GLN A 103 17.15 0.80 3.50
C GLN A 103 17.65 1.01 2.07
N MET A 104 17.85 -0.08 1.32
CA MET A 104 18.32 -0.02 -0.06
C MET A 104 17.37 0.75 -0.97
N ALA A 105 16.06 0.57 -0.80
CA ALA A 105 15.05 1.33 -1.51
C ALA A 105 15.15 2.83 -1.18
N LYS A 106 15.32 3.18 0.11
CA LYS A 106 15.48 4.58 0.54
C LYS A 106 16.70 5.23 -0.09
N ASP A 107 17.85 4.57 0.01
CA ASP A 107 19.10 5.07 -0.54
C ASP A 107 19.03 5.23 -2.05
N THR A 108 18.33 4.30 -2.73
CA THR A 108 18.11 4.36 -4.17
C THR A 108 17.20 5.53 -4.56
N LEU A 109 16.09 5.73 -3.83
CA LEU A 109 15.19 6.86 -4.06
C LEU A 109 15.88 8.21 -3.80
N ALA A 110 16.67 8.31 -2.73
CA ALA A 110 17.45 9.51 -2.42
C ALA A 110 18.47 9.83 -3.51
N LYS A 111 19.15 8.81 -4.07
CA LYS A 111 20.04 8.98 -5.23
C LYS A 111 19.27 9.41 -6.48
N ALA A 112 18.08 8.86 -6.72
CA ALA A 112 17.26 9.17 -7.87
C ALA A 112 16.84 10.66 -7.92
N LYS A 113 16.65 11.29 -6.75
CA LYS A 113 16.36 12.74 -6.63
C LYS A 113 17.41 13.64 -7.29
N HIS A 114 18.65 13.18 -7.34
CA HIS A 114 19.79 13.92 -7.90
C HIS A 114 20.21 13.41 -9.28
N SER A 115 19.46 12.49 -9.87
CA SER A 115 19.76 11.92 -11.19
C SER A 115 19.33 12.85 -12.32
N ASP A 116 20.18 13.01 -13.33
CA ASP A 116 19.82 13.67 -14.59
C ASP A 116 18.70 12.93 -15.34
N ASN A 117 18.56 11.62 -15.08
CA ASN A 117 17.49 10.78 -15.61
C ASN A 117 16.79 10.08 -14.45
N VAL A 118 15.79 10.75 -13.87
CA VAL A 118 14.97 10.24 -12.76
C VAL A 118 14.35 8.90 -13.13
N ARG A 119 13.77 8.78 -14.32
CA ARG A 119 13.11 7.55 -14.78
C ARG A 119 14.03 6.34 -14.73
N LEU A 120 15.24 6.48 -15.28
CA LEU A 120 16.24 5.40 -15.26
C LEU A 120 16.67 5.05 -13.83
N ALA A 121 16.82 6.06 -12.97
CA ALA A 121 17.22 5.88 -11.59
C ALA A 121 16.14 5.21 -10.71
N LEU A 122 14.87 5.24 -11.12
CA LEU A 122 13.77 4.59 -10.41
C LEU A 122 13.67 3.09 -10.72
N LEU A 123 14.15 2.61 -11.88
CA LEU A 123 13.99 1.21 -12.31
C LEU A 123 14.37 0.16 -11.25
N PRO A 124 15.48 0.31 -10.48
CA PRO A 124 15.85 -0.70 -9.50
C PRO A 124 14.88 -0.82 -8.32
N LEU A 125 14.05 0.21 -8.05
CA LEU A 125 13.18 0.23 -6.88
C LEU A 125 12.12 -0.87 -6.92
N GLU A 126 11.56 -1.18 -8.09
CA GLU A 126 10.60 -2.29 -8.22
C GLU A 126 11.24 -3.63 -7.81
N ASP A 127 12.44 -3.92 -8.30
CA ASP A 127 13.17 -5.15 -7.97
C ASP A 127 13.56 -5.21 -6.49
N ILE A 128 13.98 -4.08 -5.90
CA ILE A 128 14.30 -4.01 -4.47
C ILE A 128 13.06 -4.33 -3.62
N ILE A 129 11.88 -3.80 -3.98
CA ILE A 129 10.64 -4.10 -3.25
C ILE A 129 10.18 -5.55 -3.48
N TYR A 130 10.39 -6.13 -4.66
CA TYR A 130 10.18 -7.57 -4.83
C TYR A 130 11.14 -8.38 -3.96
N GLY A 131 12.41 -7.98 -3.86
CA GLY A 131 13.40 -8.55 -2.95
C GLY A 131 12.95 -8.48 -1.49
N PHE A 132 12.40 -7.34 -1.05
CA PHE A 132 11.79 -7.19 0.28
C PHE A 132 10.69 -8.23 0.51
N TRP A 133 9.73 -8.36 -0.42
CA TRP A 133 8.64 -9.32 -0.26
C TRP A 133 9.11 -10.78 -0.30
N GLY A 134 10.14 -11.08 -1.09
CA GLY A 134 10.80 -12.39 -1.10
C GLY A 134 11.46 -12.68 0.24
N SER A 135 12.21 -11.72 0.78
CA SER A 135 12.89 -11.83 2.08
C SER A 135 11.91 -12.00 3.23
N VAL A 136 10.82 -11.22 3.25
CA VAL A 136 9.74 -11.35 4.26
C VAL A 136 9.13 -12.75 4.23
N ASN A 137 8.94 -13.33 3.03
CA ASN A 137 8.37 -14.66 2.89
C ASN A 137 9.35 -15.78 3.31
N GLU A 138 10.65 -15.56 3.14
CA GLU A 138 11.69 -16.55 3.49
C GLU A 138 12.05 -16.53 4.98
N HIS A 139 12.16 -15.33 5.59
CA HIS A 139 12.73 -15.17 6.92
C HIS A 139 11.69 -15.09 8.05
N ILE A 140 10.42 -14.81 7.74
CA ILE A 140 9.35 -14.76 8.75
C ILE A 140 8.66 -16.12 8.86
N TYR A 141 9.08 -16.90 9.85
CA TYR A 141 8.50 -18.22 10.16
C TYR A 141 7.18 -18.14 10.93
N ASP A 142 6.94 -17.04 11.64
CA ASP A 142 5.68 -16.83 12.35
C ASP A 142 4.58 -16.45 11.36
N ASP A 143 3.65 -17.38 11.15
CA ASP A 143 2.52 -17.22 10.23
C ASP A 143 1.63 -16.03 10.63
N GLU A 144 1.47 -15.76 11.91
CA GLU A 144 0.64 -14.66 12.42
C GLU A 144 1.27 -13.30 12.04
N ILE A 145 2.57 -13.12 12.31
CA ILE A 145 3.34 -11.93 11.89
C ILE A 145 3.23 -11.73 10.39
N ARG A 146 3.50 -12.78 9.60
CA ARG A 146 3.45 -12.71 8.15
C ARG A 146 2.05 -12.35 7.67
N ASN A 147 1.01 -12.98 8.20
CA ASN A 147 -0.37 -12.71 7.78
C ASN A 147 -0.79 -11.26 8.05
N ILE A 148 -0.42 -10.65 9.17
CA ILE A 148 -0.73 -9.24 9.48
C ILE A 148 -0.12 -8.32 8.41
N ILE A 149 1.16 -8.52 8.06
CA ILE A 149 1.83 -7.73 7.02
C ILE A 149 1.11 -7.89 5.67
N TYR A 150 0.77 -9.12 5.27
CA TYR A 150 0.13 -9.38 3.99
C TYR A 150 -1.32 -8.88 3.93
N ILE A 151 -2.02 -8.80 5.06
CA ILE A 151 -3.34 -8.15 5.13
C ILE A 151 -3.19 -6.65 4.88
N GLY A 152 -2.24 -5.98 5.57
CA GLY A 152 -1.94 -4.57 5.32
C GLY A 152 -1.63 -4.30 3.85
N LYS A 153 -0.73 -5.10 3.27
CA LYS A 153 -0.41 -5.06 1.84
C LYS A 153 -1.67 -5.19 0.96
N THR A 154 -2.50 -6.20 1.20
CA THR A 154 -3.62 -6.49 0.31
C THR A 154 -4.74 -5.46 0.43
N VAL A 155 -5.00 -4.96 1.65
CA VAL A 155 -5.96 -3.87 1.89
C VAL A 155 -5.52 -2.62 1.16
N GLU A 156 -4.25 -2.21 1.29
CA GLU A 156 -3.75 -1.03 0.62
C GLU A 156 -3.84 -1.17 -0.91
N ARG A 157 -3.40 -2.32 -1.45
CA ARG A 157 -3.48 -2.57 -2.89
C ARG A 157 -4.92 -2.50 -3.41
N LEU A 158 -5.87 -3.07 -2.67
CA LEU A 158 -7.27 -3.08 -3.07
C LEU A 158 -7.85 -1.65 -3.08
N ASP A 159 -7.59 -0.85 -2.03
CA ASP A 159 -7.99 0.56 -1.97
C ASP A 159 -7.43 1.35 -3.18
N LEU A 160 -6.12 1.25 -3.40
CA LEU A 160 -5.44 1.97 -4.48
C LEU A 160 -5.93 1.54 -5.87
N TYR A 161 -6.19 0.23 -6.07
CA TYR A 161 -6.70 -0.28 -7.35
C TYR A 161 -8.13 0.23 -7.62
N MET A 162 -8.97 0.29 -6.58
CA MET A 162 -10.33 0.81 -6.73
C MET A 162 -10.32 2.30 -7.04
N ARG A 163 -9.53 3.10 -6.32
CA ARG A 163 -9.40 4.56 -6.55
C ARG A 163 -8.87 4.89 -7.94
N MET A 164 -7.81 4.20 -8.37
CA MET A 164 -7.20 4.40 -9.69
C MET A 164 -7.95 3.70 -10.83
N LYS A 165 -9.18 3.19 -10.57
CA LYS A 165 -10.07 2.59 -11.57
C LYS A 165 -9.42 1.45 -12.35
N TYR A 166 -8.67 0.58 -11.66
CA TYR A 166 -8.11 -0.62 -12.27
C TYR A 166 -9.22 -1.54 -12.80
N PRO A 167 -8.95 -2.36 -13.83
CA PRO A 167 -9.92 -3.32 -14.36
C PRO A 167 -10.46 -4.24 -13.26
N PHE A 168 -11.76 -4.53 -13.29
CA PHE A 168 -12.43 -5.34 -12.27
C PHE A 168 -11.72 -6.68 -12.01
N GLU A 169 -11.24 -7.35 -13.05
CA GLU A 169 -10.48 -8.61 -12.92
C GLU A 169 -9.20 -8.50 -12.08
N SER A 170 -8.58 -7.33 -12.04
CA SER A 170 -7.41 -7.07 -11.17
C SER A 170 -7.85 -6.85 -9.73
N VAL A 171 -8.91 -6.05 -9.53
CA VAL A 171 -9.53 -5.80 -8.22
C VAL A 171 -10.02 -7.10 -7.59
N LYS A 172 -10.76 -7.91 -8.35
CA LYS A 172 -11.31 -9.21 -7.93
C LYS A 172 -10.21 -10.18 -7.51
N ARG A 173 -9.08 -10.23 -8.23
CA ARG A 173 -7.95 -11.07 -7.86
C ARG A 173 -7.35 -10.70 -6.50
N GLU A 174 -7.17 -9.41 -6.25
CA GLU A 174 -6.65 -8.93 -4.95
C GLU A 174 -7.69 -9.08 -3.84
N TYR A 175 -8.98 -8.90 -4.14
CA TYR A 175 -10.06 -9.19 -3.20
C TYR A 175 -10.09 -10.66 -2.77
N VAL A 176 -9.96 -11.61 -3.71
CA VAL A 176 -9.86 -13.04 -3.38
C VAL A 176 -8.62 -13.33 -2.53
N ARG A 177 -7.51 -12.62 -2.76
CA ARG A 177 -6.30 -12.72 -1.93
C ARG A 177 -6.56 -12.18 -0.52
N LEU A 178 -7.28 -11.08 -0.38
CA LEU A 178 -7.67 -10.51 0.92
C LEU A 178 -8.48 -11.54 1.71
N LEU A 179 -9.53 -12.14 1.13
CA LEU A 179 -10.34 -13.16 1.79
C LEU A 179 -9.51 -14.35 2.31
N LYS A 180 -8.53 -14.80 1.51
CA LYS A 180 -7.61 -15.87 1.91
C LYS A 180 -6.77 -15.47 3.13
N ASN A 181 -6.29 -14.23 3.17
CA ASN A 181 -5.49 -13.72 4.27
C ASN A 181 -6.36 -13.48 5.54
N LEU A 182 -7.58 -12.96 5.38
CA LEU A 182 -8.53 -12.74 6.47
C LEU A 182 -8.90 -14.04 7.19
N ASN A 183 -9.01 -15.16 6.48
CA ASN A 183 -9.27 -16.48 7.07
C ASN A 183 -8.11 -17.01 7.92
N ARG A 184 -6.91 -16.41 7.80
CA ARG A 184 -5.71 -16.77 8.54
C ARG A 184 -5.39 -15.77 9.64
N VAL A 185 -6.29 -14.82 9.90
CA VAL A 185 -6.14 -13.83 10.96
C VAL A 185 -6.13 -14.54 12.32
N PRO A 186 -5.14 -14.27 13.18
CA PRO A 186 -5.10 -14.81 14.53
C PRO A 186 -6.21 -14.20 15.38
N ARG A 187 -6.84 -15.04 16.22
CA ARG A 187 -8.03 -14.68 17.02
C ARG A 187 -7.79 -13.57 18.06
N HIS A 188 -6.54 -13.24 18.37
CA HIS A 188 -6.14 -12.30 19.42
C HIS A 188 -5.53 -11.00 18.88
N THR A 189 -5.72 -10.70 17.59
CA THR A 189 -5.24 -9.46 16.96
C THR A 189 -6.39 -8.47 16.74
N PRO A 190 -6.10 -7.15 16.67
CA PRO A 190 -7.11 -6.15 16.32
C PRO A 190 -7.58 -6.27 14.86
N TYR A 191 -6.92 -7.09 14.03
CA TYR A 191 -7.21 -7.24 12.59
C TYR A 191 -8.27 -8.28 12.28
N ARG A 192 -9.13 -8.59 13.26
CA ARG A 192 -10.31 -9.37 13.00
C ARG A 192 -11.31 -8.51 12.23
N TYR A 193 -11.71 -8.98 11.05
CA TYR A 193 -12.65 -8.23 10.24
C TYR A 193 -14.02 -8.11 10.91
N ASN A 194 -14.68 -7.00 10.65
CA ASN A 194 -16.06 -6.75 10.99
C ASN A 194 -16.98 -7.40 9.94
N THR A 195 -17.93 -8.20 10.38
CA THR A 195 -18.78 -9.00 9.48
C THR A 195 -19.64 -8.11 8.59
N LYS A 196 -20.15 -6.98 9.12
CA LYS A 196 -20.97 -6.01 8.37
C LYS A 196 -20.19 -5.44 7.19
N TYR A 197 -18.97 -4.98 7.43
CA TYR A 197 -18.14 -4.38 6.40
C TYR A 197 -17.60 -5.42 5.42
N LEU A 198 -17.29 -6.63 5.87
CA LEU A 198 -16.95 -7.73 4.97
C LEU A 198 -18.13 -8.08 4.04
N SER A 199 -19.36 -8.16 4.56
CA SER A 199 -20.56 -8.37 3.74
C SER A 199 -20.75 -7.25 2.71
N GLY A 200 -20.52 -5.99 3.09
CA GLY A 200 -20.55 -4.86 2.17
C GLY A 200 -19.55 -4.98 1.02
N LEU A 201 -18.33 -5.46 1.31
CA LEU A 201 -17.33 -5.78 0.27
C LEU A 201 -17.75 -6.94 -0.62
N VAL A 202 -18.31 -8.01 -0.06
CA VAL A 202 -18.79 -9.18 -0.82
C VAL A 202 -19.86 -8.77 -1.83
N GLU A 203 -20.81 -7.93 -1.39
CA GLU A 203 -21.86 -7.41 -2.25
C GLU A 203 -21.29 -6.53 -3.37
N ALA A 204 -20.44 -5.55 -3.01
CA ALA A 204 -19.92 -4.58 -3.96
C ALA A 204 -18.91 -5.19 -4.96
N LEU A 205 -18.21 -6.27 -4.61
CA LEU A 205 -17.20 -6.93 -5.45
C LEU A 205 -17.66 -8.27 -6.02
N GLY A 206 -18.97 -8.56 -5.96
CA GLY A 206 -19.56 -9.80 -6.45
C GLY A 206 -19.52 -9.95 -7.98
N SER A 207 -19.83 -8.86 -8.70
CA SER A 207 -19.81 -8.77 -10.16
C SER A 207 -19.17 -7.47 -10.64
N GLU A 208 -18.89 -7.37 -11.94
CA GLU A 208 -18.36 -6.13 -12.52
C GLU A 208 -19.41 -5.02 -12.49
N GLU A 209 -20.68 -5.37 -12.70
CA GLU A 209 -21.82 -4.45 -12.63
C GLU A 209 -21.98 -3.88 -11.22
N ASP A 210 -21.91 -4.73 -10.19
CA ASP A 210 -21.97 -4.31 -8.80
C ASP A 210 -20.79 -3.41 -8.45
N TYR A 211 -19.57 -3.77 -8.88
CA TYR A 211 -18.38 -2.97 -8.64
C TYR A 211 -18.50 -1.56 -9.22
N ARG A 212 -18.97 -1.43 -10.48
CA ARG A 212 -19.17 -0.13 -11.12
C ARG A 212 -20.23 0.72 -10.42
N ARG A 213 -21.28 0.09 -9.88
CA ARG A 213 -22.36 0.79 -9.16
C ARG A 213 -21.93 1.19 -7.75
N ASP A 214 -21.22 0.32 -7.06
CA ASP A 214 -21.02 0.36 -5.61
C ASP A 214 -19.53 0.57 -5.23
N THR A 215 -18.70 1.15 -6.11
CA THR A 215 -17.26 1.39 -5.83
C THR A 215 -17.05 2.21 -4.55
N VAL A 216 -17.87 3.24 -4.32
CA VAL A 216 -17.79 4.08 -3.11
C VAL A 216 -18.08 3.25 -1.86
N LYS A 217 -19.15 2.43 -1.90
CA LYS A 217 -19.49 1.50 -0.81
C LYS A 217 -18.39 0.47 -0.58
N ALA A 218 -17.71 0.00 -1.63
CA ALA A 218 -16.57 -0.90 -1.50
C ALA A 218 -15.40 -0.22 -0.79
N LEU A 219 -15.06 1.02 -1.15
CA LEU A 219 -14.01 1.80 -0.49
C LEU A 219 -14.33 2.07 0.99
N GLU A 220 -15.56 2.47 1.30
CA GLU A 220 -16.03 2.66 2.68
C GLU A 220 -15.95 1.36 3.47
N SER A 221 -16.46 0.26 2.92
CA SER A 221 -16.43 -1.05 3.58
C SER A 221 -15.00 -1.54 3.82
N LEU A 222 -14.06 -1.25 2.91
CA LEU A 222 -12.66 -1.58 3.08
C LEU A 222 -11.99 -0.74 4.18
N ALA A 223 -12.28 0.57 4.23
CA ALA A 223 -11.73 1.50 5.21
C ALA A 223 -12.12 1.12 6.64
N HIS A 224 -13.35 0.64 6.83
CA HIS A 224 -13.89 0.27 8.13
C HIS A 224 -13.76 -1.23 8.45
N LEU A 225 -13.05 -2.00 7.62
CA LEU A 225 -13.00 -3.47 7.69
C LEU A 225 -12.60 -4.02 9.07
N PHE A 226 -11.78 -3.31 9.84
CA PHE A 226 -11.28 -3.75 11.15
C PHE A 226 -11.86 -2.94 12.33
N GLU A 227 -12.94 -2.17 12.12
CA GLU A 227 -13.61 -1.48 13.22
C GLU A 227 -14.28 -2.48 14.15
N SER A 228 -14.07 -2.29 15.46
CA SER A 228 -14.78 -3.05 16.49
C SER A 228 -16.28 -2.84 16.39
N GLU A 229 -17.07 -3.91 16.42
CA GLU A 229 -18.52 -3.81 16.61
C GLU A 229 -18.75 -3.13 17.98
N GLU A 230 -19.40 -1.96 18.00
CA GLU A 230 -19.91 -1.39 19.25
C GLU A 230 -20.92 -2.38 19.84
N VAL A 231 -20.51 -3.09 20.89
CA VAL A 231 -21.46 -3.84 21.72
C VAL A 231 -22.27 -2.79 22.47
N TYR A 232 -23.42 -2.41 21.93
CA TYR A 232 -24.46 -1.74 22.71
C TYR A 232 -24.82 -2.70 23.86
N ALA A 233 -24.32 -2.38 25.06
CA ALA A 233 -24.66 -3.06 26.30
C ALA A 233 -26.09 -2.76 26.74
#